data_AF-U1FK84-F1
#
_entry.id   AF-U1FK84-F1
#
_cell.length_a   1.000
_cell.length_b   1.000
_cell.length_c   1.000
_cell.angle_alpha   90.00
_cell.angle_beta   90.00
_cell.angle_gamma   90.00
#
_symmetry.space_group_name_H-M   'P 1'
#
loop_
_entity.id
_entity.type
_entity.pdbx_description
1 polymer ?
#
loop_
_entity_poly.entity_id
_entity_poly.type
_entity_poly.pdbx_seq_one_letter_code
_entity_poly.pdbx_strand_id
1 'polypeptide(L)'
;MESYGTILKRSREEKNIDRDTAARETSITVECIRGLEEEDTSAFPGEPYMVGFLRNYAEYLGVNPDTVMSLYRSKAIQESPVPDGLFVKHKSSFFIPIIVGAGIFVVAGAAAILIISKFSRANKNGSVVVAQDMGAKTYELTDKPLEKRLFRGDKIVYPSEKGKIILTVSDTLTSFGLDTPVGTLRTDLAEEAELDVDGDAKSDIIVYVSDISSTEASRGAEVRMLVRRQDSDMLPIDEIAIEDASQNPLDPQRHPQTVILEDNRAYPFTVNASFRGPCEFRYRVDRKRSSENYFTNGEVVMVTANNGVRVWMSNGNTVKFTVVADTKNYDLEIGKAGQVLVEDIKWVRDSEGKYRLVVVELD
;
A
#
# COMPACT_ATOMS: atom_id res chain seq x y z
N MET A 1 -39.40 -3.35 -13.66
CA MET A 1 -39.56 -2.10 -12.90
C MET A 1 -38.61 -1.10 -13.52
N GLU A 2 -39.06 0.12 -13.81
CA GLU A 2 -38.18 1.14 -14.39
C GLU A 2 -37.13 1.55 -13.34
N SER A 3 -35.84 1.59 -13.71
CA SER A 3 -34.77 1.98 -12.78
C SER A 3 -34.83 3.48 -12.47
N TYR A 4 -34.28 3.87 -11.32
CA TYR A 4 -34.25 5.27 -10.93
C TYR A 4 -33.36 6.11 -11.87
N GLY A 5 -32.26 5.55 -12.37
CA GLY A 5 -31.36 6.23 -13.31
C GLY A 5 -32.05 6.59 -14.62
N THR A 6 -32.88 5.67 -15.16
CA THR A 6 -33.70 5.90 -16.36
C THR A 6 -34.72 7.01 -16.16
N ILE A 7 -35.36 7.07 -14.98
CA ILE A 7 -36.33 8.12 -14.64
C ILE A 7 -35.65 9.48 -14.61
N LEU A 8 -34.47 9.57 -13.98
CA LEU A 8 -33.71 10.83 -13.88
C LEU A 8 -33.23 11.29 -15.26
N LYS A 9 -32.65 10.38 -16.05
CA LYS A 9 -32.19 10.68 -17.41
C LYS A 9 -33.32 11.20 -18.30
N ARG A 10 -34.46 10.50 -18.31
CA ARG A 10 -35.65 10.93 -19.06
C ARG A 10 -36.13 12.31 -18.60
N SER A 11 -36.23 12.53 -17.29
CA SER A 11 -36.72 13.80 -16.74
C SER A 11 -35.77 14.98 -17.07
N ARG A 12 -34.47 14.73 -17.14
CA ARG A 12 -33.49 15.73 -17.62
C ARG A 12 -33.68 16.03 -19.10
N GLU A 13 -33.81 14.99 -19.93
CA GLU A 13 -33.98 15.12 -21.38
C GLU A 13 -35.31 15.80 -21.76
N GLU A 14 -36.40 15.51 -21.05
CA GLU A 14 -37.70 16.16 -21.22
C GLU A 14 -37.66 17.67 -20.92
N LYS A 15 -36.78 18.08 -20.01
CA LYS A 15 -36.52 19.50 -19.71
C LYS A 15 -35.49 20.15 -20.63
N ASN A 16 -34.92 19.41 -21.59
CA ASN A 16 -33.83 19.85 -22.46
C ASN A 16 -32.60 20.38 -21.70
N ILE A 17 -32.31 19.80 -20.54
CA ILE A 17 -31.16 20.20 -19.71
C ILE A 17 -29.96 19.31 -20.08
N ASP A 18 -28.82 19.94 -20.33
CA ASP A 18 -27.57 19.20 -20.53
C ASP A 18 -26.94 18.81 -19.18
N ARG A 19 -26.15 17.74 -19.16
CA ARG A 19 -25.52 17.24 -17.92
C ARG A 19 -24.59 18.29 -17.31
N ASP A 20 -23.85 19.03 -18.13
CA ASP A 20 -23.00 20.15 -17.69
C ASP A 20 -23.80 21.31 -17.08
N THR A 21 -25.04 21.51 -17.53
CA THR A 21 -25.94 22.52 -16.97
C THR A 21 -26.48 22.07 -15.63
N ALA A 22 -26.98 20.83 -15.57
CA ALA A 22 -27.45 20.23 -14.32
C ALA A 22 -26.33 20.18 -13.25
N ALA A 23 -25.10 19.86 -13.66
CA ALA A 23 -23.94 19.80 -12.76
C ALA A 23 -23.66 21.15 -12.12
N ARG A 24 -23.68 22.21 -12.93
CA ARG A 24 -23.47 23.59 -12.49
C ARG A 24 -24.56 24.08 -11.56
N GLU A 25 -25.82 23.77 -11.86
CA GLU A 25 -26.97 24.25 -11.06
C GLU A 25 -27.16 23.46 -9.76
N THR A 26 -26.82 22.18 -9.73
CA THR A 26 -26.93 21.33 -8.54
C THR A 26 -25.66 21.28 -7.69
N SER A 27 -24.54 21.84 -8.19
CA SER A 27 -23.20 21.71 -7.60
C SER A 27 -22.75 20.25 -7.45
N ILE A 28 -23.21 19.38 -8.35
CA ILE A 28 -22.83 17.96 -8.43
C ILE A 28 -21.92 17.82 -9.66
N THR A 29 -20.82 17.07 -9.57
CA THR A 29 -19.93 16.90 -10.75
C THR A 29 -20.63 16.17 -11.88
N VAL A 30 -20.18 16.38 -13.12
CA VAL A 30 -20.77 15.74 -14.31
C VAL A 30 -20.64 14.23 -14.23
N GLU A 31 -19.53 13.72 -13.68
CA GLU A 31 -19.30 12.29 -13.44
C GLU A 31 -20.32 11.72 -12.45
N CYS A 32 -20.65 12.45 -11.38
CA CYS A 32 -21.65 12.05 -10.41
C CYS A 32 -23.06 12.07 -11.01
N ILE A 33 -23.41 13.08 -11.82
CA ILE A 33 -24.71 13.12 -12.52
C ILE A 33 -24.84 11.94 -13.50
N ARG A 34 -23.78 11.67 -14.27
CA ARG A 34 -23.72 10.48 -15.13
C ARG A 34 -23.88 9.21 -14.30
N GLY A 35 -23.18 9.10 -13.17
CA GLY A 35 -23.28 7.97 -12.24
C GLY A 35 -24.68 7.77 -11.67
N LEU A 36 -25.43 8.85 -11.39
CA LEU A 36 -26.83 8.76 -10.96
C LEU A 36 -27.75 8.24 -12.09
N GLU A 37 -27.52 8.67 -13.34
CA GLU A 37 -28.31 8.24 -14.51
C GLU A 37 -28.00 6.81 -14.97
N GLU A 38 -26.74 6.39 -14.86
CA GLU A 38 -26.24 5.06 -15.24
C GLU A 38 -26.28 4.06 -14.07
N GLU A 39 -26.65 4.55 -12.88
CA GLU A 39 -26.69 3.79 -11.62
C GLU A 39 -25.33 3.17 -11.23
N ASP A 40 -24.25 3.86 -11.58
CA ASP A 40 -22.87 3.48 -11.28
C ASP A 40 -22.45 3.99 -9.90
N THR A 41 -22.42 3.10 -8.92
CA THR A 41 -22.05 3.41 -7.53
C THR A 41 -20.56 3.73 -7.37
N SER A 42 -19.70 3.35 -8.32
CA SER A 42 -18.25 3.58 -8.26
C SER A 42 -17.87 5.04 -8.55
N ALA A 43 -18.75 5.80 -9.19
CA ALA A 43 -18.57 7.22 -9.46
C ALA A 43 -18.64 8.10 -8.19
N PHE A 44 -19.03 7.53 -7.04
CA PHE A 44 -19.22 8.26 -5.79
C PHE A 44 -18.15 7.90 -4.75
N PRO A 45 -17.63 8.89 -3.99
CA PRO A 45 -16.69 8.64 -2.89
C PRO A 45 -17.26 7.80 -1.74
N GLY A 46 -18.59 7.68 -1.66
CA GLY A 46 -19.28 6.85 -0.70
C GLY A 46 -20.80 6.94 -0.83
N GLU A 47 -21.48 5.90 -0.33
CA GLU A 47 -22.95 5.78 -0.36
C GLU A 47 -23.70 7.01 0.19
N PRO A 48 -23.26 7.65 1.31
CA PRO A 48 -23.95 8.82 1.84
C PRO A 48 -23.98 10.01 0.86
N TYR A 49 -22.91 10.21 0.10
CA TYR A 49 -22.82 11.27 -0.91
C TYR A 49 -23.74 10.98 -2.08
N MET A 50 -23.74 9.74 -2.57
CA MET A 50 -24.64 9.30 -3.63
C MET A 50 -26.11 9.53 -3.23
N VAL A 51 -26.51 9.14 -2.01
CA VAL A 51 -27.87 9.34 -1.52
C VAL A 51 -28.24 10.83 -1.43
N GLY A 52 -27.31 11.68 -0.99
CA GLY A 52 -27.51 13.13 -0.94
C GLY A 52 -27.67 13.73 -2.35
N PHE A 53 -26.80 13.37 -3.28
CA PHE A 53 -26.83 13.82 -4.67
C PHE A 53 -28.07 13.31 -5.42
N LEU A 54 -28.48 12.07 -5.18
CA LEU A 54 -29.67 11.47 -5.74
C LEU A 54 -30.94 12.26 -5.35
N ARG A 55 -31.04 12.66 -4.07
CA ARG A 55 -32.14 13.50 -3.59
C ARG A 55 -32.11 14.90 -4.22
N ASN A 56 -30.97 15.57 -4.18
CA ASN A 56 -30.82 16.92 -4.73
C ASN A 56 -31.11 16.96 -6.24
N TYR A 57 -30.61 15.97 -6.98
CA TYR A 57 -30.84 15.88 -8.43
C TYR A 57 -32.30 15.55 -8.76
N ALA A 58 -32.96 14.70 -7.97
CA ALA A 58 -34.40 14.44 -8.12
C ALA A 58 -35.23 15.72 -7.88
N GLU A 59 -34.92 16.48 -6.82
CA GLU A 59 -35.58 17.77 -6.52
C GLU A 59 -35.40 18.77 -7.66
N TYR A 60 -34.17 18.90 -8.17
CA TYR A 60 -33.86 19.76 -9.32
C TYR A 60 -34.64 19.37 -10.59
N LEU A 61 -34.71 18.07 -10.87
CA LEU A 61 -35.49 17.54 -11.99
C LEU A 61 -37.00 17.54 -11.75
N GLY A 62 -37.48 17.94 -10.56
CA GLY A 62 -38.89 17.95 -10.21
C GLY A 62 -39.49 16.54 -10.11
N VAL A 63 -38.65 15.53 -9.92
CA VAL A 63 -39.05 14.15 -9.69
C VAL A 63 -39.23 13.96 -8.19
N ASN A 64 -40.27 13.23 -7.76
CA ASN A 64 -40.49 12.97 -6.34
C ASN A 64 -39.27 12.22 -5.73
N PRO A 65 -38.52 12.84 -4.79
CA PRO A 65 -37.31 12.23 -4.23
C PRO A 65 -37.60 10.95 -3.46
N ASP A 66 -38.76 10.84 -2.80
CA ASP A 66 -39.13 9.63 -2.06
C ASP A 66 -39.31 8.43 -2.99
N THR A 67 -39.83 8.67 -4.20
CA THR A 67 -39.98 7.62 -5.21
C THR A 67 -38.63 7.12 -5.69
N VAL A 68 -37.72 8.03 -6.04
CA VAL A 68 -36.36 7.72 -6.47
C VAL A 68 -35.58 6.99 -5.37
N MET A 69 -35.68 7.46 -4.12
CA MET A 69 -35.05 6.84 -2.95
C MET A 69 -35.59 5.43 -2.66
N SER A 70 -36.89 5.19 -2.87
CA SER A 70 -37.50 3.88 -2.68
C SER A 70 -36.96 2.86 -3.70
N LEU A 71 -36.80 3.28 -4.95
CA LEU A 71 -36.23 2.47 -6.03
C LEU A 71 -34.77 2.14 -5.75
N TYR A 72 -33.97 3.13 -5.33
CA TYR A 72 -32.59 2.93 -4.91
C TYR A 72 -32.46 1.89 -3.77
N ARG A 73 -33.25 2.02 -2.69
CA ARG A 73 -33.24 1.05 -1.58
C ARG A 73 -33.66 -0.35 -2.01
N SER A 74 -34.65 -0.45 -2.89
CA SER A 74 -35.10 -1.75 -3.40
C SER A 74 -34.02 -2.47 -4.20
N LYS A 75 -33.20 -1.71 -4.95
CA LYS A 75 -32.01 -2.22 -5.66
C LYS A 75 -30.91 -2.64 -4.69
N ALA A 76 -30.57 -1.78 -3.72
CA ALA A 76 -29.53 -2.07 -2.72
C ALA A 76 -29.82 -3.35 -1.90
N ILE A 77 -31.09 -3.62 -1.59
CA ILE A 77 -31.50 -4.86 -0.90
C ILE A 77 -31.31 -6.10 -1.80
N GLN A 78 -31.53 -5.98 -3.11
CA GLN A 78 -31.33 -7.09 -4.05
C GLN A 78 -29.84 -7.36 -4.34
N GLU A 79 -29.00 -6.33 -4.31
CA GLU A 79 -27.56 -6.41 -4.60
C GLU A 79 -26.69 -6.64 -3.35
N SER A 80 -27.26 -6.55 -2.14
CA SER A 80 -26.51 -6.81 -0.90
C SER A 80 -26.10 -8.29 -0.83
N PRO A 81 -24.79 -8.61 -0.85
CA PRO A 81 -24.35 -9.95 -0.49
C PRO A 81 -24.73 -10.23 0.96
N VAL A 82 -25.11 -11.48 1.25
CA VAL A 82 -25.42 -11.93 2.61
C VAL A 82 -24.29 -11.49 3.55
N PRO A 83 -24.58 -10.79 4.66
CA PRO A 83 -23.55 -10.28 5.55
C PRO A 83 -22.61 -11.41 6.02
N ASP A 84 -21.30 -11.22 5.82
CA ASP A 84 -20.24 -12.08 6.35
C ASP A 84 -20.22 -11.99 7.89
N GLY A 85 -21.17 -12.66 8.54
CA GLY A 85 -21.37 -12.56 9.99
C GLY A 85 -22.57 -13.33 10.53
N LEU A 86 -23.47 -13.82 9.67
CA LEU A 86 -24.63 -14.63 10.08
C LEU A 86 -24.32 -16.11 10.29
N PHE A 87 -23.06 -16.53 10.25
CA PHE A 87 -22.65 -17.83 10.78
C PHE A 87 -22.70 -17.78 12.31
N VAL A 88 -23.88 -17.98 12.88
CA VAL A 88 -24.04 -18.37 14.28
C VAL A 88 -23.29 -19.68 14.45
N LYS A 89 -22.05 -19.62 14.95
CA LYS A 89 -21.29 -20.81 15.34
C LYS A 89 -22.06 -21.47 16.47
N HIS A 90 -22.92 -22.43 16.12
CA HIS A 90 -23.52 -23.32 17.10
C HIS A 90 -22.37 -24.10 17.74
N LYS A 91 -22.01 -23.72 18.97
CA LYS A 91 -21.03 -24.44 19.78
C LYS A 91 -21.61 -25.81 20.09
N SER A 92 -21.37 -26.76 19.19
CA SER A 92 -21.74 -28.16 19.36
C SER A 92 -21.09 -28.69 20.64
N SER A 93 -21.91 -29.06 21.62
CA SER A 93 -21.50 -29.63 22.91
C SER A 93 -20.96 -31.07 22.78
N PHE A 94 -20.57 -31.51 21.59
CA PHE A 94 -20.12 -32.88 21.32
C PHE A 94 -18.62 -33.11 21.62
N PHE A 95 -17.85 -32.06 21.90
CA PHE A 95 -16.39 -32.17 22.15
C PHE A 95 -16.00 -32.49 23.60
N ILE A 96 -16.91 -32.33 24.57
CA ILE A 96 -16.62 -32.60 25.99
C ILE A 96 -16.35 -34.10 26.27
N PRO A 97 -17.12 -35.08 25.74
CA PRO A 97 -16.82 -36.49 26.00
C PRO A 97 -15.53 -36.98 25.32
N ILE A 98 -15.11 -36.36 24.21
CA ILE A 98 -13.88 -36.73 23.48
C ILE A 98 -12.64 -36.34 24.29
N ILE A 99 -12.64 -35.18 24.95
CA ILE A 99 -11.52 -34.72 25.78
C ILE A 99 -11.36 -35.61 27.03
N VAL A 100 -12.47 -36.03 27.64
CA VAL A 100 -12.45 -36.96 28.78
C VAL A 100 -11.94 -38.34 28.38
N GLY A 101 -12.38 -38.84 27.22
CA GLY A 101 -11.89 -40.11 26.66
C GLY A 101 -10.38 -40.08 26.35
N ALA A 102 -9.90 -39.00 25.74
CA ALA A 102 -8.48 -38.82 25.45
C ALA A 102 -7.62 -38.79 26.72
N GLY A 103 -8.10 -38.15 27.80
CA GLY A 103 -7.41 -38.14 29.09
C GLY A 103 -7.25 -39.54 29.70
N ILE A 104 -8.30 -40.35 29.67
CA ILE A 104 -8.24 -41.74 30.17
C ILE A 104 -7.28 -42.58 29.32
N PHE A 105 -7.25 -42.38 28.00
CA PHE A 105 -6.35 -43.10 27.11
C PHE A 105 -4.87 -42.76 27.36
N VAL A 106 -4.55 -41.49 27.64
CA VAL A 106 -3.18 -41.06 27.99
C VAL A 106 -2.74 -41.68 29.32
N VAL A 107 -3.61 -41.73 30.33
CA VAL A 107 -3.27 -42.34 31.63
C VAL A 107 -3.10 -43.86 31.51
N ALA A 108 -3.95 -44.53 30.74
CA ALA A 108 -3.80 -45.97 30.46
C ALA A 108 -2.53 -46.26 29.66
N GLY A 109 -2.21 -45.42 28.67
CA GLY A 109 -0.97 -45.50 27.91
C GLY A 109 0.28 -45.31 28.79
N ALA A 110 0.27 -44.33 29.69
CA ALA A 110 1.37 -44.11 30.63
C ALA A 110 1.55 -45.29 31.60
N ALA A 111 0.45 -45.89 32.08
CA ALA A 111 0.50 -47.09 32.92
C ALA A 111 1.06 -48.31 32.14
N ALA A 112 0.67 -48.49 30.89
CA ALA A 112 1.21 -49.54 30.02
C ALA A 112 2.70 -49.34 29.74
N ILE A 113 3.13 -48.10 29.48
CA ILE A 113 4.55 -47.74 29.30
C ILE A 113 5.35 -48.03 30.57
N LEU A 114 4.81 -47.75 31.76
CA LEU A 114 5.47 -48.09 33.02
C LEU A 114 5.61 -49.60 33.23
N ILE A 115 4.60 -50.39 32.87
CA ILE A 115 4.66 -51.86 32.94
C ILE A 115 5.69 -52.42 31.95
N ILE A 116 5.72 -51.90 30.72
CA ILE A 116 6.72 -52.27 29.69
C ILE A 116 8.14 -51.84 30.14
N SER A 117 8.29 -50.67 30.77
CA SER A 117 9.59 -50.17 31.24
C SER A 117 10.20 -51.00 32.38
N LYS A 118 9.37 -51.68 33.18
CA LYS A 118 9.86 -52.66 34.18
C LYS A 118 10.23 -54.01 33.56
N PHE A 119 9.68 -54.36 32.38
CA PHE A 119 9.94 -55.62 31.69
C PHE A 119 11.10 -55.54 30.68
N SER A 120 11.54 -54.33 30.29
CA SER A 120 12.57 -54.10 29.28
C SER A 120 13.94 -53.67 29.85
N ARG A 121 14.32 -54.18 31.04
CA ARG A 121 15.73 -54.13 31.50
C ARG A 121 16.54 -55.26 30.86
N ALA A 122 16.56 -55.32 29.53
CA ALA A 122 17.47 -56.16 28.75
C ALA A 122 17.46 -55.76 27.28
N ASN A 123 17.92 -54.56 26.92
CA ASN A 123 18.84 -54.41 25.80
C ASN A 123 19.46 -53.01 25.78
N LYS A 124 20.75 -52.96 25.49
CA LYS A 124 21.54 -51.74 25.34
C LYS A 124 21.43 -51.21 23.91
N ASN A 125 21.61 -49.89 23.82
CA ASN A 125 22.05 -49.08 22.68
C ASN A 125 21.00 -48.66 21.66
N GLY A 126 21.00 -47.36 21.36
CA GLY A 126 20.40 -46.79 20.15
C GLY A 126 19.62 -45.51 20.37
N SER A 127 20.23 -44.45 20.92
CA SER A 127 19.69 -43.11 20.78
C SER A 127 19.89 -42.65 19.34
N VAL A 128 18.83 -42.66 18.54
CA VAL A 128 18.73 -41.84 17.34
C VAL A 128 17.51 -40.95 17.54
N VAL A 129 17.75 -39.76 18.05
CA VAL A 129 16.76 -38.68 17.99
C VAL A 129 16.80 -38.21 16.55
N VAL A 130 15.82 -38.65 15.76
CA VAL A 130 15.52 -38.09 14.45
C VAL A 130 15.17 -36.63 14.69
N ALA A 131 16.09 -35.73 14.35
CA ALA A 131 15.77 -34.32 14.20
C ALA A 131 14.70 -34.22 13.12
N GLN A 132 13.56 -33.68 13.51
CA GLN A 132 12.43 -33.45 12.64
C GLN A 132 12.81 -32.32 11.68
N ASP A 133 13.10 -32.67 10.42
CA ASP A 133 13.32 -31.75 9.32
C ASP A 133 12.16 -30.73 9.27
N MET A 134 12.45 -29.47 9.60
CA MET A 134 11.67 -28.35 9.08
C MET A 134 11.99 -28.26 7.59
N GLY A 135 11.22 -28.97 6.77
CA GLY A 135 11.46 -29.04 5.34
C GLY A 135 11.47 -27.65 4.70
N ALA A 136 12.61 -27.29 4.11
CA ALA A 136 12.76 -26.12 3.27
C ALA A 136 11.62 -26.02 2.25
N LYS A 137 10.92 -24.90 2.22
CA LYS A 137 9.82 -24.66 1.30
C LYS A 137 10.36 -24.04 0.01
N THR A 138 9.72 -24.39 -1.12
CA THR A 138 10.06 -23.81 -2.42
C THR A 138 8.96 -22.86 -2.86
N TYR A 139 9.34 -21.65 -3.27
CA TYR A 139 8.48 -20.58 -3.75
C TYR A 139 8.85 -20.26 -5.19
N GLU A 140 7.88 -19.91 -6.03
CA GLU A 140 8.14 -19.45 -7.40
C GLU A 140 7.94 -17.93 -7.47
N LEU A 141 8.93 -17.21 -7.99
CA LEU A 141 8.77 -15.79 -8.32
C LEU A 141 7.99 -15.68 -9.63
N THR A 142 6.95 -14.83 -9.59
CA THR A 142 6.10 -14.53 -10.76
C THR A 142 6.07 -13.01 -10.95
N ASP A 143 5.28 -12.53 -11.91
CA ASP A 143 5.07 -11.09 -12.15
C ASP A 143 4.39 -10.36 -10.98
N LYS A 144 3.79 -11.10 -10.03
CA LYS A 144 3.18 -10.51 -8.84
C LYS A 144 4.18 -10.46 -7.68
N PRO A 145 4.15 -9.40 -6.84
CA PRO A 145 4.98 -9.35 -5.65
C PRO A 145 4.77 -10.58 -4.76
N LEU A 146 5.85 -11.27 -4.43
CA LEU A 146 5.87 -12.33 -3.44
C LEU A 146 6.10 -11.69 -2.06
N GLU A 147 5.05 -11.64 -1.24
CA GLU A 147 5.10 -11.19 0.14
C GLU A 147 4.95 -12.40 1.09
N LYS A 148 6.07 -12.85 1.65
CA LYS A 148 6.10 -14.02 2.54
C LYS A 148 7.18 -13.89 3.62
N ARG A 149 6.94 -14.58 4.73
CA ARG A 149 7.97 -14.86 5.72
C ARG A 149 8.77 -16.08 5.28
N LEU A 150 10.05 -15.87 5.04
CA LEU A 150 10.99 -16.89 4.59
C LEU A 150 11.92 -17.29 5.72
N PHE A 151 12.31 -18.57 5.70
CA PHE A 151 13.20 -19.17 6.67
C PHE A 151 14.48 -19.63 5.99
N ARG A 152 15.55 -19.73 6.79
CA ARG A 152 16.82 -20.26 6.30
C ARG A 152 16.64 -21.63 5.64
N GLY A 153 17.16 -21.78 4.44
CA GLY A 153 17.05 -22.98 3.62
C GLY A 153 15.88 -22.96 2.63
N ASP A 154 14.92 -22.04 2.76
CA ASP A 154 13.86 -21.89 1.77
C ASP A 154 14.44 -21.56 0.38
N LYS A 155 13.78 -22.09 -0.65
CA LYS A 155 14.20 -21.96 -2.04
C LYS A 155 13.23 -21.09 -2.81
N ILE A 156 13.78 -20.28 -3.68
CA ILE A 156 13.04 -19.30 -4.46
C ILE A 156 13.44 -19.50 -5.92
N VAL A 157 12.48 -19.87 -6.75
CA VAL A 157 12.70 -20.17 -8.17
C VAL A 157 12.42 -18.90 -8.96
N TYR A 158 13.48 -18.33 -9.54
CA TYR A 158 13.43 -17.18 -10.44
C TYR A 158 13.43 -17.65 -11.90
N PRO A 159 12.42 -17.29 -12.71
CA PRO A 159 12.41 -17.60 -14.14
C PRO A 159 13.26 -16.57 -14.93
N SER A 160 14.52 -16.91 -15.24
CA SER A 160 15.37 -16.14 -16.15
C SER A 160 15.16 -16.58 -17.61
N GLU A 161 15.50 -15.71 -18.57
CA GLU A 161 15.52 -16.03 -20.01
C GLU A 161 16.43 -17.23 -20.33
N LYS A 162 17.48 -17.45 -19.54
CA LYS A 162 18.44 -18.55 -19.69
C LYS A 162 18.00 -19.84 -18.97
N GLY A 163 16.86 -19.82 -18.28
CA GLY A 163 16.31 -20.97 -17.53
C GLY A 163 15.91 -20.63 -16.09
N LYS A 164 15.42 -21.62 -15.36
CA LYS A 164 15.03 -21.45 -13.94
C LYS A 164 16.28 -21.38 -13.05
N ILE A 165 16.46 -20.27 -12.35
CA ILE A 165 17.51 -20.08 -11.34
C ILE A 165 16.91 -20.34 -9.96
N ILE A 166 17.61 -21.09 -9.11
CA ILE A 166 17.17 -21.37 -7.74
C ILE A 166 18.01 -20.54 -6.79
N LEU A 167 17.37 -19.61 -6.11
CA LEU A 167 17.94 -18.76 -5.07
C LEU A 167 17.63 -19.41 -3.71
N THR A 168 18.60 -19.51 -2.81
CA THR A 168 18.40 -20.17 -1.50
C THR A 168 18.58 -19.15 -0.38
N VAL A 169 17.65 -19.10 0.57
CA VAL A 169 17.76 -18.21 1.73
C VAL A 169 18.87 -18.71 2.65
N SER A 170 19.97 -17.94 2.74
CA SER A 170 21.17 -18.33 3.47
C SER A 170 21.22 -17.75 4.88
N ASP A 171 20.69 -16.54 5.07
CA ASP A 171 20.62 -15.86 6.37
C ASP A 171 19.28 -15.15 6.60
N THR A 172 18.80 -15.19 7.84
CA THR A 172 17.58 -14.53 8.31
C THR A 172 17.80 -13.86 9.67
N LEU A 173 19.05 -13.60 10.04
CA LEU A 173 19.45 -12.93 11.28
C LEU A 173 20.17 -11.62 10.93
N THR A 174 19.68 -10.49 11.46
CA THR A 174 20.19 -9.11 11.24
C THR A 174 20.12 -8.58 9.80
N SER A 175 20.42 -9.40 8.80
CA SER A 175 20.31 -9.12 7.37
C SER A 175 19.70 -10.34 6.67
N PHE A 176 18.95 -10.10 5.61
CA PHE A 176 18.40 -11.14 4.77
C PHE A 176 19.46 -11.56 3.74
N GLY A 177 19.89 -12.81 3.78
CA GLY A 177 20.90 -13.37 2.88
C GLY A 177 20.28 -14.29 1.83
N LEU A 178 20.65 -14.10 0.57
CA LEU A 178 20.22 -14.90 -0.55
C LEU A 178 21.43 -15.45 -1.31
N ASP A 179 21.58 -16.77 -1.32
CA ASP A 179 22.59 -17.45 -2.13
C ASP A 179 22.09 -17.54 -3.57
N THR A 180 22.87 -16.92 -4.46
CA THR A 180 22.64 -16.88 -5.90
C THR A 180 23.85 -17.47 -6.64
N PRO A 181 23.74 -17.82 -7.93
CA PRO A 181 24.87 -18.29 -8.73
C PRO A 181 26.08 -17.34 -8.76
N VAL A 182 25.85 -16.04 -8.56
CA VAL A 182 26.89 -15.00 -8.56
C VAL A 182 27.48 -14.72 -7.18
N GLY A 183 26.93 -15.34 -6.13
CA GLY A 183 27.37 -15.19 -4.74
C GLY A 183 26.22 -14.94 -3.78
N THR A 184 26.56 -14.72 -2.52
CA THR A 184 25.57 -14.38 -1.48
C THR A 184 25.29 -12.89 -1.51
N LEU A 185 24.06 -12.53 -1.86
CA LEU A 185 23.56 -11.16 -1.82
C LEU A 185 22.87 -10.92 -0.48
N ARG A 186 23.04 -9.72 0.09
CA ARG A 186 22.49 -9.36 1.40
C ARG A 186 21.64 -8.09 1.29
N THR A 187 20.57 -8.05 2.07
CA THR A 187 19.67 -6.91 2.18
C THR A 187 19.35 -6.68 3.65
N ASP A 188 19.54 -5.46 4.13
CA ASP A 188 19.31 -5.09 5.52
C ASP A 188 17.83 -4.81 5.82
N LEU A 189 17.48 -4.74 7.10
CA LEU A 189 16.13 -4.39 7.54
C LEU A 189 15.73 -2.99 7.03
N ALA A 190 14.53 -2.89 6.45
CA ALA A 190 13.98 -1.67 5.84
C ALA A 190 14.78 -1.15 4.63
N GLU A 191 15.67 -1.96 4.06
CA GLU A 191 16.35 -1.69 2.80
C GLU A 191 15.56 -2.27 1.62
N GLU A 192 15.53 -1.52 0.50
CA GLU A 192 15.09 -2.00 -0.80
C GLU A 192 16.32 -2.18 -1.68
N ALA A 193 16.69 -3.43 -1.95
CA ALA A 193 17.87 -3.78 -2.73
C ALA A 193 17.47 -4.30 -4.12
N GLU A 194 18.08 -3.72 -5.16
CA GLU A 194 18.03 -4.25 -6.52
C GLU A 194 19.14 -5.28 -6.69
N LEU A 195 18.77 -6.55 -6.90
CA LEU A 195 19.69 -7.67 -6.97
C LEU A 195 19.79 -8.20 -8.40
N ASP A 196 21.02 -8.28 -8.91
CA ASP A 196 21.41 -9.03 -10.10
C ASP A 196 21.66 -10.49 -9.66
N VAL A 197 20.81 -11.42 -10.11
CA VAL A 197 20.88 -12.82 -9.66
C VAL A 197 21.50 -13.74 -10.71
N ASP A 198 21.60 -13.31 -11.96
CA ASP A 198 22.16 -14.10 -13.06
C ASP A 198 23.56 -13.66 -13.51
N GLY A 199 24.02 -12.49 -13.06
CA GLY A 199 25.36 -11.95 -13.27
C GLY A 199 25.55 -11.23 -14.60
N ASP A 200 24.47 -10.81 -15.24
CA ASP A 200 24.52 -10.08 -16.51
C ASP A 200 24.71 -8.55 -16.36
N ALA A 201 24.96 -8.10 -15.12
CA ALA A 201 25.10 -6.69 -14.73
C ALA A 201 23.81 -5.87 -14.82
N LYS A 202 22.65 -6.52 -14.96
CA LYS A 202 21.32 -5.90 -14.82
C LYS A 202 20.64 -6.45 -13.57
N SER A 203 19.93 -5.59 -12.85
CA SER A 203 19.18 -6.05 -11.68
C SER A 203 17.90 -6.76 -12.11
N ASP A 204 17.75 -8.01 -11.66
CA ASP A 204 16.68 -8.93 -12.04
C ASP A 204 15.49 -8.88 -11.08
N ILE A 205 15.77 -8.70 -9.79
CA ILE A 205 14.78 -8.74 -8.72
C ILE A 205 14.95 -7.55 -7.78
N ILE A 206 13.85 -7.10 -7.20
CA ILE A 206 13.84 -6.10 -6.13
C ILE A 206 13.41 -6.84 -4.86
N VAL A 207 14.22 -6.72 -3.80
CA VAL A 207 13.95 -7.32 -2.50
C VAL A 207 13.83 -6.22 -1.45
N TYR A 208 12.71 -6.21 -0.73
CA TYR A 208 12.50 -5.34 0.42
C TYR A 208 12.28 -6.19 1.68
N VAL A 209 13.01 -5.88 2.75
CA VAL A 209 12.92 -6.59 4.04
C VAL A 209 12.10 -5.75 5.01
N SER A 210 10.88 -6.20 5.34
CA SER A 210 9.98 -5.47 6.23
C SER A 210 10.17 -5.83 7.71
N ASP A 211 10.56 -7.07 8.01
CA ASP A 211 10.82 -7.54 9.37
C ASP A 211 11.90 -8.63 9.37
N ILE A 212 12.85 -8.55 10.29
CA ILE A 212 13.89 -9.55 10.50
C ILE A 212 14.39 -9.50 11.95
N SER A 213 14.62 -10.66 12.56
CA SER A 213 15.13 -10.69 13.93
C SER A 213 16.63 -10.37 13.97
N SER A 214 17.04 -9.57 14.95
CA SER A 214 18.47 -9.36 15.28
C SER A 214 19.01 -10.37 16.30
N THR A 215 18.16 -11.21 16.89
CA THR A 215 18.51 -12.10 18.01
C THR A 215 18.24 -13.57 17.74
N GLU A 216 17.30 -13.90 16.84
CA GLU A 216 16.84 -15.26 16.64
C GLU A 216 16.51 -15.57 15.17
N ALA A 217 17.37 -16.34 14.50
CA ALA A 217 17.22 -16.69 13.08
C ALA A 217 15.96 -17.53 12.78
N SER A 218 15.45 -18.29 13.77
CA SER A 218 14.28 -19.17 13.62
C SER A 218 12.98 -18.41 13.36
N ARG A 219 12.95 -17.09 13.63
CA ARG A 219 11.79 -16.23 13.37
C ARG A 219 11.58 -15.90 11.88
N GLY A 220 12.57 -16.20 11.05
CA GLY A 220 12.57 -15.89 9.63
C GLY A 220 12.63 -14.39 9.35
N ALA A 221 12.61 -14.05 8.06
CA ALA A 221 12.53 -12.68 7.57
C ALA A 221 11.24 -12.49 6.75
N GLU A 222 10.52 -11.41 6.99
CA GLU A 222 9.40 -11.00 6.17
C GLU A 222 9.89 -10.12 5.04
N VAL A 223 9.66 -10.60 3.82
CA VAL A 223 10.24 -10.00 2.61
C VAL A 223 9.18 -9.85 1.53
N ARG A 224 9.31 -8.77 0.77
CA ARG A 224 8.60 -8.51 -0.46
C ARG A 224 9.58 -8.60 -1.61
N MET A 225 9.35 -9.52 -2.54
CA MET A 225 10.19 -9.70 -3.73
C MET A 225 9.39 -9.46 -5.00
N LEU A 226 9.98 -8.75 -5.97
CA LEU A 226 9.40 -8.52 -7.29
C LEU A 226 10.40 -8.82 -8.39
N VAL A 227 9.94 -9.41 -9.49
CA VAL A 227 10.73 -9.51 -10.72
C VAL A 227 10.73 -8.15 -11.43
N ARG A 228 11.91 -7.66 -11.81
CA ARG A 228 12.05 -6.47 -12.64
C ARG A 228 11.82 -6.88 -14.10
N ARG A 229 10.69 -6.46 -14.68
CA ARG A 229 10.48 -6.61 -16.12
C ARG A 229 11.23 -5.50 -16.86
N GLN A 230 12.15 -5.87 -17.76
CA GLN A 230 12.52 -4.98 -18.86
C GLN A 230 11.36 -4.97 -19.86
N ASP A 231 10.24 -4.35 -19.52
CA ASP A 231 9.31 -3.94 -20.57
C ASP A 231 9.99 -2.77 -21.29
N SER A 232 10.49 -3.10 -22.47
CA SER A 232 10.73 -2.22 -23.58
C SER A 232 9.42 -1.47 -23.92
N ASP A 233 9.14 -0.44 -23.14
CA ASP A 233 8.45 0.79 -23.53
C ASP A 233 9.24 1.97 -22.94
N MET A 234 10.57 1.91 -23.07
CA MET A 234 11.33 3.14 -23.31
C MET A 234 11.08 3.51 -24.76
N LEU A 235 10.08 4.37 -24.98
CA LEU A 235 10.12 5.25 -26.15
C LEU A 235 11.52 5.92 -26.17
N PRO A 236 12.15 6.08 -27.34
CA PRO A 236 13.49 6.64 -27.43
C PRO A 236 13.49 7.97 -26.71
N ILE A 237 14.36 8.09 -25.70
CA ILE A 237 14.81 9.39 -25.22
C ILE A 237 15.58 9.95 -26.41
N ASP A 238 14.92 10.80 -27.19
CA ASP A 238 15.63 11.70 -28.07
C ASP A 238 16.63 12.44 -27.19
N GLU A 239 17.88 12.31 -27.61
CA GLU A 239 19.07 12.90 -27.05
C GLU A 239 18.92 14.42 -27.16
N ILE A 240 18.16 15.03 -26.24
CA ILE A 240 18.19 16.48 -26.09
C ILE A 240 19.50 16.78 -25.40
N ALA A 241 20.40 17.30 -26.22
CA ALA A 241 21.66 17.91 -25.87
C ALA A 241 21.55 18.70 -24.57
N ILE A 242 22.62 18.61 -23.78
CA ILE A 242 22.91 19.49 -22.67
C ILE A 242 22.95 20.92 -23.25
N GLU A 243 21.83 21.62 -23.21
CA GLU A 243 21.80 23.07 -23.33
C GLU A 243 21.88 23.67 -21.94
N ASP A 244 22.94 24.46 -21.79
CA ASP A 244 23.25 25.33 -20.68
C ASP A 244 21.99 25.95 -20.06
N ALA A 245 21.81 25.74 -18.77
CA ALA A 245 20.83 26.46 -17.96
C ALA A 245 21.30 27.91 -17.77
N SER A 246 21.31 28.68 -18.85
CA SER A 246 21.38 30.12 -18.80
C SER A 246 20.50 30.70 -19.89
N GLN A 247 19.46 31.40 -19.42
CA GLN A 247 18.52 32.23 -20.18
C GLN A 247 17.41 31.50 -20.93
N ASN A 248 16.32 31.22 -20.21
CA ASN A 248 15.00 31.56 -20.77
C ASN A 248 14.15 32.28 -19.71
N PRO A 249 13.80 33.55 -19.95
CA PRO A 249 12.93 34.32 -19.07
C PRO A 249 11.45 34.08 -19.39
N LEU A 250 10.63 34.12 -18.33
CA LEU A 250 9.16 34.22 -18.31
C LEU A 250 8.36 32.91 -18.43
N ASP A 251 8.09 32.29 -17.27
CA ASP A 251 6.76 31.77 -16.97
C ASP A 251 6.25 32.43 -15.68
N PRO A 252 5.14 33.21 -15.69
CA PRO A 252 4.69 34.03 -14.58
C PRO A 252 3.62 33.33 -13.72
N GLN A 253 3.89 32.11 -13.24
CA GLN A 253 3.20 31.57 -12.07
C GLN A 253 4.23 31.18 -11.01
N ARG A 254 4.72 32.20 -10.28
CA ARG A 254 5.40 31.96 -9.01
C ARG A 254 4.34 31.54 -8.00
N HIS A 255 4.10 30.24 -7.91
CA HIS A 255 3.47 29.64 -6.74
C HIS A 255 4.13 30.18 -5.46
N PRO A 256 3.36 30.48 -4.40
CA PRO A 256 3.93 30.99 -3.16
C PRO A 256 4.96 29.99 -2.62
N GLN A 257 6.17 30.47 -2.35
CA GLN A 257 7.28 29.65 -1.85
C GLN A 257 7.63 30.07 -0.44
N THR A 258 7.58 29.12 0.48
CA THR A 258 8.06 29.33 1.86
C THR A 258 9.43 28.69 1.99
N VAL A 259 10.45 29.50 2.30
CA VAL A 259 11.81 29.00 2.55
C VAL A 259 11.90 28.50 3.99
N ILE A 260 12.27 27.23 4.15
CA ILE A 260 12.41 26.58 5.47
C ILE A 260 13.86 26.64 5.96
N LEU A 261 14.81 26.42 5.04
CA LEU A 261 16.23 26.32 5.34
C LEU A 261 17.07 26.76 4.14
N GLU A 262 18.22 27.39 4.41
CA GLU A 262 19.23 27.72 3.41
C GLU A 262 20.57 27.05 3.77
N ASP A 263 21.23 26.43 2.79
CA ASP A 263 22.52 25.77 2.94
C ASP A 263 23.37 25.91 1.67
N ASN A 264 24.65 25.58 1.76
CA ASN A 264 25.60 25.56 0.65
C ASN A 264 25.54 24.27 -0.18
N ARG A 265 24.80 23.25 0.26
CA ARG A 265 24.59 21.99 -0.49
C ARG A 265 23.18 21.44 -0.28
N ALA A 266 22.64 20.77 -1.30
CA ALA A 266 21.46 19.94 -1.15
C ALA A 266 21.84 18.57 -0.56
N TYR A 267 21.03 18.07 0.36
CA TYR A 267 21.22 16.77 1.00
C TYR A 267 19.87 16.13 1.34
N PRO A 268 19.85 14.82 1.62
CA PRO A 268 18.60 14.12 1.89
C PRO A 268 17.91 14.66 3.14
N PHE A 269 16.60 14.83 3.07
CA PHE A 269 15.76 15.27 4.18
C PHE A 269 14.59 14.32 4.37
N THR A 270 14.08 14.24 5.61
CA THR A 270 12.93 13.40 5.93
C THR A 270 11.72 14.28 6.19
N VAL A 271 10.60 13.96 5.54
CA VAL A 271 9.30 14.57 5.83
C VAL A 271 8.52 13.59 6.70
N ASN A 272 8.11 14.05 7.86
CA ASN A 272 7.26 13.30 8.78
C ASN A 272 5.86 13.91 8.77
N ALA A 273 4.87 13.15 8.30
CA ALA A 273 3.46 13.52 8.27
C ALA A 273 2.70 12.75 9.34
N SER A 274 2.18 13.47 10.33
CA SER A 274 1.36 12.89 11.42
C SER A 274 -0.09 13.32 11.29
N PHE A 275 -0.99 12.35 11.33
CA PHE A 275 -2.41 12.55 11.04
C PHE A 275 -3.22 12.70 12.32
N ARG A 276 -4.02 13.77 12.43
CA ARG A 276 -4.88 14.06 13.58
C ARG A 276 -6.35 13.66 13.36
N GLY A 277 -6.65 13.06 12.21
CA GLY A 277 -7.99 12.76 11.76
C GLY A 277 -7.96 12.11 10.37
N PRO A 278 -9.13 11.86 9.78
CA PRO A 278 -9.21 11.20 8.49
C PRO A 278 -8.72 12.11 7.35
N CYS A 279 -7.75 11.62 6.56
CA CYS A 279 -7.21 12.32 5.41
C CYS A 279 -6.79 11.30 4.35
N GLU A 280 -7.24 11.51 3.11
CA GLU A 280 -6.64 10.84 1.97
C GLU A 280 -5.31 11.53 1.69
N PHE A 281 -4.24 10.75 1.63
CA PHE A 281 -2.89 11.26 1.51
C PHE A 281 -2.15 10.48 0.43
N ARG A 282 -1.70 11.22 -0.57
CA ARG A 282 -0.81 10.72 -1.60
C ARG A 282 0.52 11.42 -1.46
N TYR A 283 1.61 10.68 -1.65
CA TYR A 283 2.94 11.26 -1.68
C TYR A 283 3.77 10.61 -2.78
N ARG A 284 4.69 11.39 -3.33
CA ARG A 284 5.65 10.97 -4.33
C ARG A 284 7.02 11.49 -3.94
N VAL A 285 7.93 10.56 -3.69
CA VAL A 285 9.33 10.86 -3.35
C VAL A 285 10.13 10.88 -4.64
N ASP A 286 10.81 11.99 -4.90
CA ASP A 286 11.66 12.21 -6.07
C ASP A 286 10.93 11.87 -7.39
N ARG A 287 11.52 11.00 -8.22
CA ARG A 287 10.93 10.49 -9.48
C ARG A 287 10.35 9.08 -9.34
N LYS A 288 10.10 8.61 -8.11
CA LYS A 288 9.52 7.30 -7.86
C LYS A 288 8.00 7.30 -8.08
N ARG A 289 7.39 6.11 -8.06
CA ARG A 289 5.93 5.93 -8.13
C ARG A 289 5.26 6.58 -6.91
N SER A 290 4.11 7.21 -7.11
CA SER A 290 3.31 7.77 -6.03
C SER A 290 2.65 6.66 -5.20
N SER A 291 2.66 6.82 -3.88
CA SER A 291 1.87 6.02 -2.94
C SER A 291 0.66 6.81 -2.49
N GLU A 292 -0.49 6.16 -2.41
CA GLU A 292 -1.76 6.77 -2.03
C GLU A 292 -2.47 5.86 -1.05
N ASN A 293 -2.83 6.39 0.11
CA ASN A 293 -3.52 5.67 1.17
C ASN A 293 -4.46 6.62 1.92
N TYR A 294 -5.44 6.04 2.60
CA TYR A 294 -6.31 6.75 3.53
C TYR A 294 -5.80 6.59 4.95
N PHE A 295 -5.54 7.71 5.63
CA PHE A 295 -4.98 7.71 6.98
C PHE A 295 -5.97 8.25 8.00
N THR A 296 -5.83 7.78 9.25
CA THR A 296 -6.68 8.17 10.39
C THR A 296 -5.87 8.74 11.56
N ASN A 297 -6.55 9.11 12.65
CA ASN A 297 -5.91 9.77 13.78
C ASN A 297 -4.84 8.89 14.45
N GLY A 298 -3.64 9.43 14.63
CA GLY A 298 -2.51 8.78 15.29
C GLY A 298 -1.56 8.03 14.34
N GLU A 299 -1.91 7.93 13.06
CA GLU A 299 -1.03 7.34 12.05
C GLU A 299 0.06 8.34 11.63
N VAL A 300 1.19 7.80 11.17
CA VAL A 300 2.38 8.57 10.82
C VAL A 300 3.00 8.01 9.56
N VAL A 301 3.38 8.90 8.64
CA VAL A 301 4.12 8.57 7.41
C VAL A 301 5.45 9.30 7.45
N MET A 302 6.55 8.55 7.38
CA MET A 302 7.90 9.10 7.29
C MET A 302 8.48 8.78 5.93
N VAL A 303 8.90 9.82 5.19
CA VAL A 303 9.47 9.67 3.86
C VAL A 303 10.78 10.43 3.77
N THR A 304 11.82 9.79 3.25
CA THR A 304 13.14 10.41 3.05
C THR A 304 13.37 10.64 1.57
N ALA A 305 13.72 11.86 1.19
CA ALA A 305 13.91 12.28 -0.20
C ALA A 305 15.29 12.87 -0.42
N ASN A 306 15.86 12.64 -1.60
CA ASN A 306 17.14 13.21 -1.99
C ASN A 306 17.00 14.58 -2.66
N ASN A 307 15.90 14.78 -3.41
CA ASN A 307 15.66 15.98 -4.19
C ASN A 307 14.38 16.70 -3.75
N GLY A 308 13.26 15.96 -3.68
CA GLY A 308 12.00 16.54 -3.26
C GLY A 308 10.89 15.53 -3.02
N VAL A 309 9.86 15.95 -2.29
CA VAL A 309 8.63 15.21 -2.06
C VAL A 309 7.48 16.06 -2.57
N ARG A 310 6.60 15.45 -3.37
CA ARG A 310 5.28 16.00 -3.65
C ARG A 310 4.26 15.31 -2.77
N VAL A 311 3.44 16.08 -2.09
CA VAL A 311 2.35 15.59 -1.26
C VAL A 311 1.01 16.12 -1.77
N TRP A 312 -0.02 15.28 -1.72
CA TRP A 312 -1.40 15.65 -1.94
C TRP A 312 -2.20 15.23 -0.72
N MET A 313 -3.07 16.10 -0.25
CA MET A 313 -3.87 15.84 0.93
C MET A 313 -5.28 16.37 0.74
N SER A 314 -6.28 15.57 1.10
CA SER A 314 -7.68 15.98 1.03
C SER A 314 -8.09 16.95 2.15
N ASN A 315 -7.28 17.08 3.21
CA ASN A 315 -7.51 18.04 4.29
C ASN A 315 -6.20 18.48 4.97
N GLY A 316 -5.69 19.65 4.58
CA GLY A 316 -4.39 20.15 5.05
C GLY A 316 -4.29 20.45 6.54
N ASN A 317 -5.39 20.74 7.23
CA ASN A 317 -5.38 20.96 8.69
C ASN A 317 -5.25 19.67 9.51
N THR A 318 -5.54 18.53 8.89
CA THR A 318 -5.53 17.23 9.56
C THR A 318 -4.13 16.63 9.62
N VAL A 319 -3.20 17.12 8.80
CA VAL A 319 -1.83 16.61 8.69
C VAL A 319 -0.87 17.62 9.32
N LYS A 320 -0.08 17.18 10.30
CA LYS A 320 1.07 17.96 10.80
C LYS A 320 2.32 17.45 10.10
N PHE A 321 3.00 18.34 9.39
CA PHE A 321 4.29 18.04 8.79
C PHE A 321 5.44 18.56 9.65
N THR A 322 6.45 17.71 9.78
CA THR A 322 7.73 18.07 10.36
C THR A 322 8.81 17.63 9.39
N VAL A 323 9.61 18.57 8.91
CA VAL A 323 10.77 18.30 8.06
C VAL A 323 12.01 18.19 8.93
N VAL A 324 12.73 17.09 8.78
CA VAL A 324 14.00 16.85 9.46
C VAL A 324 15.13 17.01 8.46
N ALA A 325 15.94 18.05 8.66
CA ALA A 325 17.10 18.37 7.82
C ALA A 325 18.25 18.84 8.70
N ASP A 326 19.46 18.29 8.51
CA ASP A 326 20.65 18.61 9.32
C ASP A 326 20.41 18.51 10.84
N THR A 327 19.71 17.43 11.25
CA THR A 327 19.37 17.14 12.66
C THR A 327 18.44 18.17 13.31
N LYS A 328 17.91 19.15 12.55
CA LYS A 328 16.90 20.11 13.01
C LYS A 328 15.53 19.73 12.49
N ASN A 329 14.52 19.98 13.31
CA ASN A 329 13.12 19.77 12.99
C ASN A 329 12.47 21.11 12.65
N TYR A 330 11.78 21.15 11.52
CA TYR A 330 11.03 22.31 11.04
C TYR A 330 9.56 21.91 10.92
N ASP A 331 8.72 22.43 11.81
CA ASP A 331 7.28 22.22 11.74
C ASP A 331 6.69 23.12 10.65
N LEU A 332 5.89 22.53 9.75
CA LEU A 332 5.25 23.24 8.65
C LEU A 332 3.74 23.33 8.91
N GLU A 333 3.20 24.54 8.80
CA GLU A 333 1.77 24.81 8.82
C GLU A 333 1.26 24.94 7.39
N ILE A 334 0.74 23.83 6.86
CA ILE A 334 0.55 23.65 5.42
C ILE A 334 -0.87 23.96 4.94
N GLY A 335 -1.86 24.15 5.82
CA GLY A 335 -3.20 24.46 5.31
C GLY A 335 -4.26 24.82 6.34
N LYS A 336 -5.39 25.30 5.81
CA LYS A 336 -6.60 25.60 6.59
C LYS A 336 -7.53 24.38 6.65
N ALA A 337 -8.46 24.39 7.60
CA ALA A 337 -9.43 23.31 7.77
C ALA A 337 -10.27 23.09 6.50
N GLY A 338 -10.27 21.86 5.99
CA GLY A 338 -11.06 21.47 4.82
C GLY A 338 -10.48 21.86 3.46
N GLN A 339 -9.25 22.39 3.42
CA GLN A 339 -8.54 22.71 2.18
C GLN A 339 -7.86 21.45 1.61
N VAL A 340 -8.12 21.15 0.34
CA VAL A 340 -7.36 20.17 -0.45
C VAL A 340 -6.11 20.87 -0.96
N LEU A 341 -4.95 20.26 -0.76
CA LEU A 341 -3.66 20.89 -1.03
C LEU A 341 -2.71 19.94 -1.74
N VAL A 342 -1.92 20.53 -2.65
CA VAL A 342 -0.77 19.88 -3.26
C VAL A 342 0.46 20.73 -2.96
N GLU A 343 1.48 20.10 -2.41
CA GLU A 343 2.72 20.80 -2.10
C GLU A 343 3.94 20.06 -2.60
N ASP A 344 4.91 20.84 -3.08
CA ASP A 344 6.26 20.40 -3.39
C ASP A 344 7.22 20.87 -2.29
N ILE A 345 7.78 19.95 -1.53
CA ILE A 345 8.89 20.21 -0.61
C ILE A 345 10.18 19.79 -1.32
N LYS A 346 11.06 20.73 -1.67
CA LYS A 346 12.26 20.42 -2.48
C LYS A 346 13.40 21.41 -2.30
N TRP A 347 14.60 20.96 -2.60
CA TRP A 347 15.75 21.86 -2.72
C TRP A 347 15.68 22.63 -4.04
N VAL A 348 15.84 23.95 -3.96
CA VAL A 348 15.96 24.85 -5.11
C VAL A 348 17.28 25.59 -5.00
N ARG A 349 18.01 25.70 -6.11
CA ARG A 349 19.24 26.48 -6.19
C ARG A 349 18.90 27.91 -6.60
N ASP A 350 19.36 28.88 -5.83
CA ASP A 350 19.20 30.29 -6.13
C ASP A 350 20.23 30.77 -7.16
N SER A 351 19.95 31.92 -7.77
CA SER A 351 20.82 32.66 -8.71
C SER A 351 22.21 32.96 -8.14
N GLU A 352 22.35 33.09 -6.81
CA GLU A 352 23.62 33.26 -6.10
C GLU A 352 24.35 31.93 -5.82
N GLY A 353 23.79 30.80 -6.23
CA GLY A 353 24.40 29.48 -6.10
C GLY A 353 24.16 28.74 -4.78
N LYS A 354 23.44 29.35 -3.82
CA LYS A 354 23.00 28.72 -2.56
C LYS A 354 21.80 27.80 -2.76
N TYR A 355 21.67 26.78 -1.91
CA TYR A 355 20.53 25.86 -1.91
C TYR A 355 19.52 26.26 -0.84
N ARG A 356 18.23 26.28 -1.18
CA ARG A 356 17.14 26.58 -0.27
C ARG A 356 16.13 25.44 -0.29
N LEU A 357 15.77 24.93 0.88
CA LEU A 357 14.68 23.97 1.02
C LEU A 357 13.38 24.77 1.08
N VAL A 358 12.54 24.59 0.07
CA VAL A 358 11.31 25.37 -0.08
C VAL A 358 10.09 24.46 -0.07
N VAL A 359 8.99 24.98 0.46
CA VAL A 359 7.64 24.47 0.27
C VAL A 359 6.97 25.32 -0.81
N VAL A 360 6.46 24.67 -1.84
CA VAL A 360 5.77 25.32 -2.96
C VAL A 360 4.35 24.77 -3.02
N GLU A 361 3.37 25.64 -2.82
CA GLU A 361 1.95 25.30 -2.96
C GLU A 361 1.59 25.26 -4.44
N LEU A 362 1.22 24.09 -4.95
CA LEU A 362 0.80 23.89 -6.34
C LEU A 362 -0.73 23.86 -6.33
N ASP A 363 -1.36 24.93 -6.82
CA ASP A 363 -2.83 25.10 -6.86
C ASP A 363 -3.58 23.88 -7.43
#